data_AF-J4G9J6-F1
#
_entry.id   AF-J4G9J6-F1
#
_cell.length_a   1.000
_cell.length_b   1.000
_cell.length_c   1.000
_cell.angle_alpha   90.00
_cell.angle_beta   90.00
_cell.angle_gamma   90.00
#
_symmetry.space_group_name_H-M   'P 1'
#
loop_
_entity.id
_entity.type
_entity.pdbx_description
1 polymer ?
#
loop_
_entity_poly.entity_id
_entity_poly.type
_entity_poly.pdbx_seq_one_letter_code
_entity_poly.pdbx_strand_id
1 'polypeptide(L)'
;MAPKYWLMKAEPDSRIVKGKDVKFSVDDFEAVRSTPWEGVRNAEARNLMKEMKMGDRVLFYHSNCKIPGIAAFAEVDSHPYYDPKTEQESPKWYMVDVTFVARTTHFIQLALLRQIAATSGDEPPTEISYIGADGVHAIKQMALVTRGRLSVQRVEEKTWDVVSMLAEKGGWNEVDIKDGAAKRRIASRAGKSRKIRVVKGRGKKVEASENEVESDEDGDEIETEREAPAGEEEGSSSVAKPAHRKRKVMDTDQDDQTGTSLRRSTRARKK
;
A
#
# COMPACT_ATOMS: atom_id res chain seq x y z
N MET A 1 11.59 -8.32 24.80
CA MET A 1 10.18 -8.44 24.38
C MET A 1 10.13 -9.50 23.29
N ALA A 2 9.01 -10.20 23.12
CA ALA A 2 8.76 -10.99 21.90
C ALA A 2 8.77 -10.06 20.66
N PRO A 3 9.14 -10.57 19.47
CA PRO A 3 9.05 -9.80 18.23
C PRO A 3 7.59 -9.49 17.88
N LYS A 4 7.34 -8.37 17.20
CA LYS A 4 6.06 -8.13 16.53
C LYS A 4 6.04 -8.81 15.16
N TYR A 5 4.84 -9.06 14.65
CA TYR A 5 4.63 -9.61 13.31
C TYR A 5 3.97 -8.57 12.39
N TRP A 6 4.40 -8.54 11.13
CA TRP A 6 4.00 -7.54 10.14
C TRP A 6 3.76 -8.19 8.78
N LEU A 7 3.03 -7.51 7.89
CA LEU A 7 2.93 -7.85 6.47
C LEU A 7 3.27 -6.63 5.63
N MET A 8 4.14 -6.82 4.64
CA MET A 8 4.65 -5.76 3.77
C MET A 8 4.47 -6.16 2.30
N LYS A 9 3.85 -5.27 1.51
CA LYS A 9 3.41 -5.55 0.14
C LYS A 9 4.39 -4.99 -0.89
N ALA A 10 4.87 -5.86 -1.79
CA ALA A 10 5.64 -5.53 -2.98
C ALA A 10 4.86 -5.94 -4.25
N GLU A 11 5.33 -5.58 -5.44
CA GLU A 11 4.71 -5.94 -6.72
C GLU A 11 5.72 -6.75 -7.57
N PRO A 12 5.49 -8.05 -7.84
CA PRO A 12 6.49 -8.90 -8.51
C PRO A 12 6.53 -8.70 -10.04
N ASP A 13 5.47 -8.14 -10.62
CA ASP A 13 5.32 -7.85 -12.05
C ASP A 13 5.79 -6.41 -12.34
N SER A 14 6.32 -6.16 -13.55
CA SER A 14 6.78 -4.82 -13.95
C SER A 14 5.63 -3.81 -14.07
N ARG A 15 5.79 -2.63 -13.47
CA ARG A 15 4.84 -1.53 -13.56
C ARG A 15 5.51 -0.18 -13.34
N ILE A 16 5.42 0.69 -14.34
CA ILE A 16 5.98 2.03 -14.27
C ILE A 16 5.11 2.96 -13.41
N VAL A 17 5.72 3.61 -12.42
CA VAL A 17 5.13 4.65 -11.58
C VAL A 17 6.06 5.87 -11.61
N LYS A 18 5.56 6.99 -12.15
CA LYS A 18 6.34 8.24 -12.32
C LYS A 18 7.70 8.03 -13.01
N GLY A 19 7.76 7.16 -14.01
CA GLY A 19 8.98 6.87 -14.78
C GLY A 19 9.95 5.86 -14.15
N LYS A 20 9.73 5.39 -12.91
CA LYS A 20 10.48 4.28 -12.30
C LYS A 20 9.65 3.00 -12.37
N ASP A 21 10.24 1.85 -12.70
CA ASP A 21 9.61 0.55 -12.43
C ASP A 21 9.60 0.31 -10.90
N VAL A 22 8.50 -0.27 -10.40
CA VAL A 22 8.34 -0.66 -8.98
C VAL A 22 8.34 -2.17 -8.77
N LYS A 23 8.73 -2.96 -9.78
CA LYS A 23 8.99 -4.39 -9.67
C LYS A 23 9.91 -4.71 -8.49
N PHE A 24 9.44 -5.60 -7.62
CA PHE A 24 10.23 -6.29 -6.60
C PHE A 24 9.56 -7.63 -6.25
N SER A 25 10.02 -8.73 -6.86
CA SER A 25 9.55 -10.09 -6.63
C SER A 25 10.26 -10.74 -5.42
N VAL A 26 9.89 -11.99 -5.11
CA VAL A 26 10.58 -12.78 -4.08
C VAL A 26 11.99 -13.19 -4.55
N ASP A 27 12.17 -13.35 -5.85
CA ASP A 27 13.46 -13.69 -6.48
C ASP A 27 14.41 -12.49 -6.44
N ASP A 28 13.89 -11.28 -6.71
CA ASP A 28 14.64 -10.04 -6.53
C ASP A 28 15.06 -9.87 -5.07
N PHE A 29 14.16 -10.16 -4.12
CA PHE A 29 14.43 -10.01 -2.68
C PHE A 29 15.45 -11.04 -2.15
N GLU A 30 15.32 -12.31 -2.55
CA GLU A 30 16.29 -13.36 -2.21
C GLU A 30 17.67 -13.10 -2.81
N ALA A 31 17.74 -12.46 -3.98
CA ALA A 31 19.00 -12.08 -4.62
C ALA A 31 19.70 -10.91 -3.89
N VAL A 32 18.97 -9.85 -3.50
CA VAL A 32 19.59 -8.71 -2.78
C VAL A 32 19.84 -8.97 -1.29
N ARG A 33 19.15 -9.97 -0.70
CA ARG A 33 19.17 -10.37 0.71
C ARG A 33 18.63 -9.33 1.69
N SER A 34 19.09 -8.09 1.63
CA SER A 34 18.58 -6.98 2.45
C SER A 34 18.23 -5.78 1.56
N THR A 35 17.20 -5.03 1.94
CA THR A 35 16.74 -3.86 1.16
C THR A 35 16.10 -2.78 2.05
N PRO A 36 16.32 -1.48 1.77
CA PRO A 36 15.53 -0.41 2.36
C PRO A 36 14.09 -0.47 1.81
N TRP A 37 13.10 -0.55 2.70
CA TRP A 37 11.68 -0.63 2.32
C TRP A 37 11.11 0.75 1.94
N GLU A 38 11.59 1.28 0.83
CA GLU A 38 11.25 2.62 0.34
C GLU A 38 9.81 2.74 -0.21
N GLY A 39 9.43 3.96 -0.62
CA GLY A 39 8.25 4.17 -1.46
C GLY A 39 6.90 4.09 -0.75
N VAL A 40 6.85 3.80 0.56
CA VAL A 40 5.60 3.88 1.33
C VAL A 40 5.15 5.35 1.43
N ARG A 41 3.96 5.65 0.87
CA ARG A 41 3.35 6.99 0.81
C ARG A 41 1.92 7.04 1.37
N ASN A 42 1.58 6.07 2.24
CA ASN A 42 0.35 6.09 3.03
C ASN A 42 0.70 6.47 4.49
N ALA A 43 -0.03 7.43 5.07
CA ALA A 43 0.30 7.99 6.39
C ALA A 43 0.12 6.98 7.55
N GLU A 44 -0.85 6.06 7.44
CA GLU A 44 -1.06 4.99 8.43
C GLU A 44 0.02 3.92 8.30
N ALA A 45 0.31 3.46 7.08
CA ALA A 45 1.39 2.49 6.84
C ALA A 45 2.73 3.01 7.37
N ARG A 46 3.05 4.30 7.15
CA ARG A 46 4.20 4.98 7.74
C ARG A 46 4.17 4.97 9.28
N ASN A 47 3.02 5.26 9.89
CA ASN A 47 2.90 5.24 11.35
C ASN A 47 3.17 3.83 11.92
N LEU A 48 2.68 2.79 11.24
CA LEU A 48 2.97 1.39 11.59
C LEU A 48 4.47 1.06 11.40
N MET A 49 5.11 1.54 10.34
CA MET A 49 6.56 1.36 10.17
C MET A 49 7.37 2.03 11.28
N LYS A 50 6.93 3.19 11.80
CA LYS A 50 7.57 3.85 12.96
C LYS A 50 7.45 3.06 14.28
N GLU A 51 6.66 2.00 14.32
CA GLU A 51 6.52 1.10 15.46
C GLU A 51 7.36 -0.21 15.36
N MET A 52 8.00 -0.45 14.22
CA MET A 52 8.87 -1.60 13.96
C MET A 52 10.17 -1.50 14.76
N LYS A 53 10.76 -2.65 15.07
CA LYS A 53 12.07 -2.78 15.73
C LYS A 53 12.91 -3.87 15.04
N MET A 54 14.23 -3.82 15.22
CA MET A 54 15.11 -4.92 14.84
C MET A 54 14.61 -6.24 15.44
N GLY A 55 14.61 -7.32 14.66
CA GLY A 55 14.10 -8.63 15.08
C GLY A 55 12.60 -8.85 14.90
N ASP A 56 11.82 -7.81 14.56
CA ASP A 56 10.41 -7.96 14.19
C ASP A 56 10.28 -8.77 12.89
N ARG A 57 9.22 -9.58 12.80
CA ARG A 57 9.00 -10.57 11.75
C ARG A 57 8.08 -10.04 10.64
N VAL A 58 8.38 -10.36 9.39
CA VAL A 58 7.68 -9.81 8.21
C VAL A 58 7.20 -10.91 7.27
N LEU A 59 5.92 -10.85 6.90
CA LEU A 59 5.35 -11.57 5.76
C LEU A 59 5.55 -10.74 4.48
N PHE A 60 6.38 -11.24 3.58
CA PHE A 60 6.60 -10.62 2.26
C PHE A 60 5.50 -11.04 1.30
N TYR A 61 4.71 -10.06 0.85
CA TYR A 61 3.47 -10.29 0.12
C TYR A 61 3.52 -9.74 -1.32
N HIS A 62 3.28 -10.61 -2.30
CA HIS A 62 3.08 -10.27 -3.70
C HIS A 62 1.70 -9.64 -3.91
N SER A 63 1.68 -8.38 -4.31
CA SER A 63 0.48 -7.59 -4.61
C SER A 63 0.44 -7.17 -6.08
N ASN A 64 -0.73 -6.73 -6.55
CA ASN A 64 -0.97 -6.18 -7.89
C ASN A 64 -0.55 -7.06 -9.09
N CYS A 65 -0.38 -8.36 -8.86
CA CYS A 65 0.01 -9.37 -9.84
C CYS A 65 -1.14 -10.35 -10.14
N LYS A 66 -0.93 -11.24 -11.12
CA LYS A 66 -1.92 -12.25 -11.55
C LYS A 66 -2.35 -13.21 -10.43
N ILE A 67 -1.43 -13.59 -9.53
CA ILE A 67 -1.69 -14.52 -8.43
C ILE A 67 -1.09 -13.92 -7.13
N PRO A 68 -1.80 -13.02 -6.45
CA PRO A 68 -1.28 -12.34 -5.28
C PRO A 68 -1.34 -13.24 -4.03
N GLY A 69 -0.34 -13.14 -3.16
CA GLY A 69 -0.16 -14.04 -2.02
C GLY A 69 1.10 -13.79 -1.21
N ILE A 70 1.30 -14.54 -0.13
CA ILE A 70 2.51 -14.50 0.71
C ILE A 70 3.55 -15.44 0.08
N ALA A 71 4.77 -14.94 -0.11
CA ALA A 71 5.83 -15.63 -0.85
C ALA A 71 7.09 -15.94 -0.02
N ALA A 72 7.34 -15.16 1.03
CA ALA A 72 8.52 -15.30 1.88
C ALA A 72 8.31 -14.75 3.30
N PHE A 73 9.16 -15.20 4.20
CA PHE A 73 9.40 -14.65 5.52
C PHE A 73 10.65 -13.77 5.50
N ALA A 74 10.62 -12.70 6.28
CA ALA A 74 11.71 -11.75 6.43
C ALA A 74 11.77 -11.20 7.88
N GLU A 75 12.80 -10.42 8.17
CA GLU A 75 13.05 -9.78 9.47
C GLU A 75 13.37 -8.29 9.25
N VAL A 76 12.96 -7.43 10.19
CA VAL A 76 13.37 -6.02 10.22
C VAL A 76 14.79 -5.92 10.77
N ASP A 77 15.68 -5.29 10.01
CA ASP A 77 17.13 -5.22 10.27
C ASP A 77 17.57 -3.83 10.78
N SER A 78 16.69 -2.82 10.71
CA SER A 78 16.97 -1.46 11.21
C SER A 78 15.94 -0.96 12.22
N HIS A 79 16.31 0.08 12.97
CA HIS A 79 15.31 0.97 13.55
C HIS A 79 14.70 1.86 12.43
N PRO A 80 13.44 2.35 12.57
CA PRO A 80 12.82 3.18 11.55
C PRO A 80 13.53 4.53 11.38
N TYR A 81 13.95 4.83 10.15
CA TYR A 81 14.65 6.06 9.78
C TYR A 81 13.90 6.82 8.69
N TYR A 82 14.28 8.07 8.40
CA TYR A 82 13.59 8.89 7.40
C TYR A 82 13.92 8.44 5.96
N ASP A 83 12.95 8.52 5.07
CA ASP A 83 13.16 8.28 3.64
C ASP A 83 13.96 9.47 3.05
N PRO A 84 15.13 9.27 2.40
CA PRO A 84 15.94 10.37 1.86
C PRO A 84 15.24 11.26 0.81
N LYS A 85 14.03 10.90 0.36
CA LYS A 85 13.18 11.67 -0.55
C LYS A 85 12.16 12.56 0.20
N THR A 86 12.32 12.77 1.51
CA THR A 86 11.62 13.82 2.28
C THR A 86 12.62 14.82 2.86
N GLU A 87 12.15 16.04 3.12
CA GLU A 87 12.88 17.06 3.87
C GLU A 87 13.39 16.51 5.21
N GLN A 88 14.68 16.71 5.51
CA GLN A 88 15.35 16.15 6.69
C GLN A 88 14.94 16.86 7.99
N GLU A 89 14.60 18.14 7.92
CA GLU A 89 14.13 18.95 9.07
C GLU A 89 12.69 18.60 9.48
N SER A 90 11.88 18.10 8.54
CA SER A 90 10.48 17.73 8.76
C SER A 90 10.14 16.41 8.04
N PRO A 91 10.69 15.26 8.50
CA PRO A 91 10.63 14.00 7.76
C PRO A 91 9.19 13.46 7.70
N LYS A 92 8.55 13.63 6.54
CA LYS A 92 7.18 13.20 6.26
C LYS A 92 7.05 11.70 6.07
N TRP A 93 8.11 11.02 5.61
CA TRP A 93 8.14 9.59 5.27
C TRP A 93 9.30 8.88 5.96
N TYR A 94 9.10 7.61 6.27
CA TYR A 94 10.04 6.75 7.00
C TYR A 94 10.13 5.40 6.31
N MET A 95 11.27 4.73 6.46
CA MET A 95 11.51 3.36 6.04
C MET A 95 12.30 2.57 7.09
N VAL A 96 12.39 1.26 6.88
CA VAL A 96 13.23 0.32 7.62
C VAL A 96 13.98 -0.53 6.61
N ASP A 97 15.14 -1.04 6.99
CA ASP A 97 15.80 -2.11 6.23
C ASP A 97 15.16 -3.46 6.62
N VAL A 98 14.95 -4.31 5.62
CA VAL A 98 14.28 -5.61 5.78
C VAL A 98 15.11 -6.68 5.09
N THR A 99 15.41 -7.76 5.82
CA THR A 99 16.30 -8.84 5.39
C THR A 99 15.52 -10.14 5.20
N PHE A 100 15.72 -10.77 4.03
CA PHE A 100 15.10 -12.02 3.62
C PHE A 100 15.54 -13.18 4.52
N VAL A 101 14.59 -13.97 5.03
CA VAL A 101 14.85 -15.14 5.87
C VAL A 101 14.68 -16.43 5.05
N ALA A 102 13.51 -16.65 4.46
CA ALA A 102 13.20 -17.86 3.69
C ALA A 102 11.99 -17.67 2.77
N ARG A 103 11.88 -18.45 1.69
CA ARG A 103 10.60 -18.59 0.96
C ARG A 103 9.58 -19.35 1.81
N THR A 104 8.28 -19.16 1.54
CA THR A 104 7.24 -20.10 1.97
C THR A 104 7.33 -21.37 1.15
N THR A 105 7.37 -22.58 1.75
CA THR A 105 7.39 -23.86 1.01
C THR A 105 6.17 -23.99 0.11
N HIS A 106 4.99 -23.55 0.60
CA HIS A 106 3.76 -23.41 -0.17
C HIS A 106 3.34 -21.94 -0.27
N PHE A 107 3.19 -21.43 -1.50
CA PHE A 107 2.78 -20.03 -1.75
C PHE A 107 1.32 -19.79 -1.34
N ILE A 108 1.09 -18.89 -0.38
CA ILE A 108 -0.23 -18.70 0.24
C ILE A 108 -1.02 -17.64 -0.53
N GLN A 109 -1.85 -18.09 -1.47
CA GLN A 109 -2.66 -17.21 -2.31
C GLN A 109 -3.70 -16.44 -1.50
N LEU A 110 -3.90 -15.14 -1.82
CA LEU A 110 -4.96 -14.31 -1.22
C LEU A 110 -6.35 -14.95 -1.36
N ALA A 111 -6.60 -15.67 -2.44
CA ALA A 111 -7.88 -16.32 -2.71
C ALA A 111 -8.20 -17.49 -1.75
N LEU A 112 -7.16 -18.16 -1.21
CA LEU A 112 -7.25 -19.14 -0.11
C LEU A 112 -7.58 -18.44 1.22
N LEU A 113 -6.83 -17.39 1.58
CA LEU A 113 -7.09 -16.61 2.80
C LEU A 113 -8.51 -16.01 2.80
N ARG A 114 -8.98 -15.56 1.64
CA ARG A 114 -10.38 -15.12 1.44
C ARG A 114 -11.40 -16.27 1.42
N GLN A 115 -10.99 -17.52 1.22
CA GLN A 115 -11.86 -18.70 1.32
C GLN A 115 -12.05 -19.10 2.77
N ILE A 116 -10.95 -19.23 3.53
CA ILE A 116 -10.95 -19.43 4.99
C ILE A 116 -11.81 -18.35 5.66
N ALA A 117 -11.58 -17.07 5.32
CA ALA A 117 -12.32 -15.95 5.89
C ALA A 117 -13.81 -15.86 5.44
N ALA A 118 -14.24 -16.69 4.48
CA ALA A 118 -15.60 -16.73 3.97
C ALA A 118 -16.39 -17.96 4.43
N THR A 119 -15.80 -18.87 5.22
CA THR A 119 -16.54 -20.02 5.76
C THR A 119 -17.59 -19.57 6.77
N SER A 120 -18.80 -20.13 6.65
CA SER A 120 -19.90 -19.97 7.60
C SER A 120 -19.64 -20.83 8.84
N GLY A 121 -19.47 -20.20 10.00
CA GLY A 121 -18.89 -20.85 11.18
C GLY A 121 -17.36 -20.89 11.12
N ASP A 122 -16.73 -21.39 12.19
CA ASP A 122 -15.27 -21.43 12.32
C ASP A 122 -14.70 -22.82 12.02
N GLU A 123 -15.32 -23.60 11.15
CA GLU A 123 -14.78 -24.87 10.68
C GLU A 123 -13.86 -24.65 9.46
N PRO A 124 -12.58 -25.07 9.48
CA PRO A 124 -11.70 -25.00 8.32
C PRO A 124 -12.09 -26.02 7.23
N PRO A 125 -11.81 -25.72 5.93
CA PRO A 125 -11.87 -26.74 4.88
C PRO A 125 -11.00 -27.96 5.21
N THR A 126 -11.47 -29.16 4.86
CA THR A 126 -10.87 -30.45 5.23
C THR A 126 -9.38 -30.53 4.95
N GLU A 127 -8.95 -29.97 3.81
CA GLU A 127 -7.58 -29.97 3.28
C GLU A 127 -6.60 -29.20 4.18
N ILE A 128 -7.12 -28.23 4.94
CA ILE A 128 -6.38 -27.37 5.87
C ILE A 128 -6.96 -27.44 7.28
N SER A 129 -7.61 -28.56 7.61
CA SER A 129 -8.27 -28.79 8.91
C SER A 129 -7.33 -28.60 10.11
N TYR A 130 -6.03 -28.78 9.91
CA TYR A 130 -4.97 -28.55 10.89
C TYR A 130 -4.87 -27.11 11.44
N ILE A 131 -5.47 -26.09 10.79
CA ILE A 131 -5.48 -24.72 11.35
C ILE A 131 -6.50 -24.54 12.49
N GLY A 132 -7.49 -25.44 12.60
CA GLY A 132 -8.54 -25.39 13.61
C GLY A 132 -9.43 -24.12 13.55
N ALA A 133 -10.34 -24.00 14.53
CA ALA A 133 -11.29 -22.89 14.59
C ALA A 133 -10.63 -21.55 14.91
N ASP A 134 -9.68 -21.54 15.85
CA ASP A 134 -8.83 -20.38 16.13
C ASP A 134 -8.10 -19.86 14.88
N GLY A 135 -7.66 -20.76 13.99
CA GLY A 135 -7.00 -20.38 12.75
C GLY A 135 -7.95 -19.75 11.72
N VAL A 136 -9.16 -20.30 11.58
CA VAL A 136 -10.22 -19.66 10.78
C VAL A 136 -10.53 -18.26 11.33
N HIS A 137 -10.64 -18.11 12.65
CA HIS A 137 -10.92 -16.84 13.32
C HIS A 137 -9.80 -15.81 13.12
N ALA A 138 -8.53 -16.20 13.24
CA ALA A 138 -7.37 -15.33 13.00
C ALA A 138 -7.34 -14.80 11.55
N ILE A 139 -7.52 -15.68 10.56
CA ILE A 139 -7.55 -15.28 9.14
C ILE A 139 -8.77 -14.39 8.80
N LYS A 140 -9.92 -14.57 9.48
CA LYS A 140 -11.07 -13.66 9.37
C LYS A 140 -10.76 -12.23 9.82
N GLN A 141 -9.98 -12.07 10.88
CA GLN A 141 -9.63 -10.75 11.44
C GLN A 141 -8.49 -10.06 10.66
N MET A 142 -7.55 -10.83 10.11
CA MET A 142 -6.33 -10.35 9.44
C MET A 142 -6.54 -9.12 8.54
N ALA A 143 -5.74 -8.08 8.77
CA ALA A 143 -5.77 -6.81 8.03
C ALA A 143 -5.60 -6.96 6.50
N LEU A 144 -5.05 -8.07 6.01
CA LEU A 144 -4.93 -8.37 4.58
C LEU A 144 -6.30 -8.66 3.93
N VAL A 145 -7.16 -9.39 4.64
CA VAL A 145 -8.51 -9.76 4.18
C VAL A 145 -9.43 -8.55 4.28
N THR A 146 -9.42 -7.89 5.44
CA THR A 146 -10.36 -6.81 5.83
C THR A 146 -9.95 -5.43 5.30
N ARG A 147 -8.65 -5.12 5.23
CA ARG A 147 -8.12 -3.76 4.94
C ARG A 147 -7.14 -3.75 3.75
N GLY A 148 -7.55 -4.38 2.65
CA GLY A 148 -6.69 -4.71 1.51
C GLY A 148 -5.84 -3.57 0.90
N ARG A 149 -6.28 -2.30 0.99
CA ARG A 149 -5.56 -1.12 0.46
C ARG A 149 -4.36 -0.64 1.30
N LEU A 150 -4.20 -1.13 2.53
CA LEU A 150 -3.07 -0.76 3.40
C LEU A 150 -1.83 -1.60 3.04
N SER A 151 -0.68 -0.98 2.78
CA SER A 151 0.53 -1.64 2.22
C SER A 151 1.50 -2.21 3.25
N VAL A 152 1.53 -1.65 4.47
CA VAL A 152 2.23 -2.21 5.64
C VAL A 152 1.18 -2.42 6.72
N GLN A 153 1.09 -3.62 7.25
CA GLN A 153 0.02 -4.06 8.14
C GLN A 153 0.62 -4.75 9.37
N ARG A 154 -0.04 -4.61 10.53
CA ARG A 154 0.21 -5.52 11.67
C ARG A 154 -0.29 -6.92 11.32
N VAL A 155 0.32 -7.92 11.95
CA VAL A 155 -0.13 -9.30 11.98
C VAL A 155 -0.17 -9.73 13.45
N GLU A 156 -1.26 -10.37 13.86
CA GLU A 156 -1.43 -10.90 15.21
C GLU A 156 -0.65 -12.22 15.34
N GLU A 157 -0.17 -12.57 16.52
CA GLU A 157 0.66 -13.78 16.73
C GLU A 157 -0.03 -15.07 16.24
N LYS A 158 -1.30 -15.29 16.63
CA LYS A 158 -2.12 -16.40 16.09
C LYS A 158 -2.25 -16.36 14.56
N THR A 159 -2.31 -15.17 13.95
CA THR A 159 -2.39 -15.00 12.49
C THR A 159 -1.06 -15.38 11.83
N TRP A 160 0.08 -15.03 12.45
CA TRP A 160 1.41 -15.45 12.02
C TRP A 160 1.55 -16.98 12.10
N ASP A 161 1.23 -17.59 13.23
CA ASP A 161 1.36 -19.05 13.44
C ASP A 161 0.56 -19.84 12.40
N VAL A 162 -0.66 -19.41 12.10
CA VAL A 162 -1.53 -20.03 11.08
C VAL A 162 -0.93 -19.86 9.68
N VAL A 163 -0.38 -18.68 9.37
CA VAL A 163 0.34 -18.45 8.11
C VAL A 163 1.60 -19.32 8.02
N SER A 164 2.35 -19.51 9.10
CA SER A 164 3.51 -20.40 9.14
C SER A 164 3.10 -21.88 8.96
N MET A 165 2.04 -22.35 9.60
CA MET A 165 1.51 -23.70 9.40
C MET A 165 1.04 -23.92 7.95
N LEU A 166 0.33 -22.95 7.36
CA LEU A 166 -0.06 -23.01 5.94
C LEU A 166 1.18 -23.06 5.02
N ALA A 167 2.18 -22.21 5.26
CA ALA A 167 3.41 -22.15 4.47
C ALA A 167 4.23 -23.44 4.53
N GLU A 168 4.23 -24.13 5.67
CA GLU A 168 4.93 -25.40 5.90
C GLU A 168 4.17 -26.60 5.33
N LYS A 169 2.85 -26.70 5.59
CA LYS A 169 2.08 -27.94 5.39
C LYS A 169 1.31 -28.00 4.07
N GLY A 170 0.97 -26.86 3.47
CA GLY A 170 0.24 -26.82 2.20
C GLY A 170 -1.15 -27.47 2.28
N GLY A 171 -1.46 -28.33 1.31
CA GLY A 171 -2.69 -29.16 1.28
C GLY A 171 -3.77 -28.72 0.28
N TRP A 172 -3.74 -27.47 -0.19
CA TRP A 172 -4.69 -26.95 -1.19
C TRP A 172 -4.17 -27.09 -2.63
N ASN A 173 -5.05 -27.31 -3.60
CA ASN A 173 -4.71 -27.20 -5.02
C ASN A 173 -5.10 -25.82 -5.58
N GLU A 174 -4.43 -25.39 -6.66
CA GLU A 174 -4.81 -24.15 -7.35
C GLU A 174 -6.24 -24.17 -7.93
N VAL A 175 -6.77 -25.36 -8.25
CA VAL A 175 -8.09 -25.54 -8.86
C VAL A 175 -9.19 -25.20 -7.86
N ASP A 176 -9.09 -25.76 -6.64
CA ASP A 176 -10.06 -25.59 -5.55
C ASP A 176 -10.26 -24.11 -5.21
N ILE A 177 -9.17 -23.35 -5.18
CA ILE A 177 -9.14 -21.90 -4.94
C ILE A 177 -9.87 -21.13 -6.06
N LYS A 178 -9.66 -21.53 -7.33
CA LYS A 178 -10.28 -20.90 -8.50
C LYS A 178 -11.80 -21.17 -8.54
N ASP A 179 -12.21 -22.39 -8.22
CA ASP A 179 -13.62 -22.77 -8.10
C ASP A 179 -14.32 -22.05 -6.95
N GLY A 180 -13.66 -21.94 -5.79
CA GLY A 180 -14.14 -21.11 -4.68
C GLY A 180 -14.33 -19.65 -5.12
N ALA A 181 -13.41 -19.08 -5.90
CA ALA A 181 -13.55 -17.72 -6.45
C ALA A 181 -14.67 -17.60 -7.49
N ALA A 182 -14.85 -18.59 -8.37
CA ALA A 182 -15.92 -18.62 -9.37
C ALA A 182 -17.31 -18.71 -8.74
N LYS A 183 -17.52 -19.64 -7.79
CA LYS A 183 -18.77 -19.80 -7.02
C LYS A 183 -19.14 -18.49 -6.30
N ARG A 184 -18.15 -17.78 -5.70
CA ARG A 184 -18.35 -16.45 -5.09
C ARG A 184 -18.75 -15.37 -6.10
N ARG A 185 -18.17 -15.33 -7.31
CA ARG A 185 -18.61 -14.40 -8.38
C ARG A 185 -20.07 -14.64 -8.78
N ILE A 186 -20.50 -15.90 -8.87
CA ILE A 186 -21.90 -16.25 -9.17
C ILE A 186 -22.83 -15.81 -8.02
N ALA A 187 -22.52 -16.17 -6.77
CA ALA A 187 -23.32 -15.81 -5.60
C ALA A 187 -23.48 -14.28 -5.44
N SER A 188 -22.38 -13.53 -5.59
CA SER A 188 -22.40 -12.05 -5.51
C SER A 188 -23.23 -11.37 -6.61
N ARG A 189 -23.45 -12.07 -7.73
CA ARG A 189 -24.29 -11.61 -8.86
C ARG A 189 -25.76 -11.99 -8.66
N ALA A 190 -26.03 -13.18 -8.13
CA ALA A 190 -27.38 -13.63 -7.75
C ALA A 190 -27.99 -12.78 -6.62
N GLY A 191 -27.19 -12.40 -5.61
CA GLY A 191 -27.62 -11.51 -4.52
C GLY A 191 -27.91 -10.06 -4.92
N LYS A 192 -27.79 -9.71 -6.22
CA LYS A 192 -27.91 -8.31 -6.71
C LYS A 192 -29.15 -8.05 -7.57
N SER A 193 -30.23 -8.82 -7.35
CA SER A 193 -31.56 -8.51 -7.88
C SER A 193 -32.01 -7.11 -7.47
N ARG A 194 -32.35 -6.27 -8.46
CA ARG A 194 -32.70 -4.86 -8.26
C ARG A 194 -33.96 -4.72 -7.39
N LYS A 195 -33.83 -4.12 -6.19
CA LYS A 195 -34.98 -3.49 -5.50
C LYS A 195 -35.40 -2.25 -6.29
N ILE A 196 -36.36 -2.42 -7.21
CA ILE A 196 -37.02 -1.29 -7.88
C ILE A 196 -37.83 -0.53 -6.82
N ARG A 197 -37.39 0.69 -6.49
CA ARG A 197 -38.04 1.55 -5.50
C ARG A 197 -39.19 2.29 -6.16
N VAL A 198 -40.39 1.71 -6.12
CA VAL A 198 -41.62 2.33 -6.66
C VAL A 198 -41.92 3.63 -5.92
N VAL A 199 -41.73 4.77 -6.59
CA VAL A 199 -42.12 6.10 -6.10
C VAL A 199 -43.58 6.33 -6.47
N LYS A 200 -44.44 6.53 -5.47
CA LYS A 200 -45.90 6.62 -5.64
C LYS A 200 -46.35 8.07 -5.92
N GLY A 201 -46.05 8.57 -7.12
CA GLY A 201 -46.52 9.88 -7.59
C GLY A 201 -48.01 9.90 -7.97
N ARG A 202 -48.71 11.00 -7.66
CA ARG A 202 -50.11 11.24 -8.06
C ARG A 202 -50.15 12.19 -9.27
N GLY A 203 -50.74 11.75 -10.37
CA GLY A 203 -51.01 12.52 -11.60
C GLY A 203 -51.83 11.66 -12.57
N LYS A 204 -52.79 12.22 -13.31
CA LYS A 204 -53.84 11.43 -14.00
C LYS A 204 -54.29 12.06 -15.33
N LYS A 205 -54.03 11.33 -16.45
CA LYS A 205 -54.57 11.55 -17.82
C LYS A 205 -54.17 12.92 -18.45
N VAL A 206 -54.24 13.11 -19.78
CA VAL A 206 -54.90 12.34 -20.87
C VAL A 206 -54.03 12.23 -22.15
N GLU A 207 -54.43 11.32 -23.05
CA GLU A 207 -54.32 11.28 -24.55
C GLU A 207 -53.44 12.30 -25.34
N ALA A 208 -52.92 12.02 -26.55
CA ALA A 208 -52.73 10.79 -27.36
C ALA A 208 -51.92 11.13 -28.65
N SER A 209 -51.38 10.09 -29.33
CA SER A 209 -50.84 10.08 -30.73
C SER A 209 -49.74 11.12 -31.12
N GLU A 210 -48.96 10.97 -32.19
CA GLU A 210 -48.88 9.98 -33.29
C GLU A 210 -47.40 9.70 -33.68
N ASN A 211 -47.15 8.95 -34.77
CA ASN A 211 -45.81 8.83 -35.41
C ASN A 211 -45.45 10.16 -36.14
N GLU A 212 -44.19 10.45 -36.51
CA GLU A 212 -43.55 9.95 -37.75
C GLU A 212 -42.01 10.12 -37.79
N VAL A 213 -41.39 9.76 -38.92
CA VAL A 213 -39.94 9.60 -39.12
C VAL A 213 -39.52 10.27 -40.43
N GLU A 214 -38.53 11.17 -40.39
CA GLU A 214 -37.61 11.55 -41.49
C GLU A 214 -36.50 12.46 -40.88
N SER A 215 -35.21 12.26 -41.20
CA SER A 215 -34.39 12.86 -42.28
C SER A 215 -34.08 14.36 -42.08
N ASP A 216 -32.91 14.90 -42.46
CA ASP A 216 -31.65 14.28 -42.94
C ASP A 216 -30.42 15.17 -42.62
N GLU A 217 -29.24 14.63 -42.91
CA GLU A 217 -27.93 15.24 -43.27
C GLU A 217 -27.52 16.68 -42.86
N ASP A 218 -26.28 16.75 -42.35
CA ASP A 218 -25.23 17.78 -42.52
C ASP A 218 -25.42 19.27 -42.13
N GLY A 219 -24.33 19.85 -41.61
CA GLY A 219 -24.23 21.26 -41.21
C GLY A 219 -22.93 21.53 -40.46
N ASP A 220 -21.94 22.09 -41.16
CA ASP A 220 -20.54 22.17 -40.72
C ASP A 220 -20.23 23.22 -39.62
N GLU A 221 -18.97 23.18 -39.18
CA GLU A 221 -18.19 24.13 -38.35
C GLU A 221 -18.75 25.56 -38.09
N ILE A 222 -18.46 26.10 -36.90
CA ILE A 222 -17.50 27.23 -36.74
C ILE A 222 -17.20 27.50 -35.25
N GLU A 223 -15.94 27.81 -34.96
CA GLU A 223 -15.46 28.22 -33.63
C GLU A 223 -15.89 29.66 -33.27
N THR A 224 -15.99 29.97 -31.98
CA THR A 224 -15.52 31.29 -31.51
C THR A 224 -15.17 31.28 -30.03
N GLU A 225 -13.92 31.59 -29.72
CA GLU A 225 -13.53 32.03 -28.39
C GLU A 225 -14.17 33.39 -28.06
N ARG A 226 -14.33 33.70 -26.76
CA ARG A 226 -14.35 35.09 -26.26
C ARG A 226 -13.96 35.16 -24.79
N GLU A 227 -13.27 36.24 -24.46
CA GLU A 227 -12.46 36.39 -23.26
C GLU A 227 -13.26 36.90 -22.04
N ALA A 228 -12.63 36.85 -20.87
CA ALA A 228 -13.11 37.52 -19.68
C ALA A 228 -12.71 39.02 -19.68
N PRO A 229 -13.56 39.93 -19.15
CA PRO A 229 -13.14 41.29 -18.81
C PRO A 229 -12.54 41.35 -17.40
N ALA A 230 -11.44 42.09 -17.24
CA ALA A 230 -10.96 42.57 -15.94
C ALA A 230 -11.51 43.99 -15.66
N GLY A 231 -11.44 44.44 -14.40
CA GLY A 231 -11.82 45.79 -14.00
C GLY A 231 -11.20 46.22 -12.65
N GLU A 232 -10.62 47.43 -12.65
CA GLU A 232 -10.02 48.16 -11.50
C GLU A 232 -11.13 48.90 -10.70
N GLU A 233 -10.94 49.65 -9.59
CA GLU A 233 -9.83 50.15 -8.73
C GLU A 233 -10.41 50.22 -7.28
N GLU A 234 -9.80 50.59 -6.14
CA GLU A 234 -8.48 51.05 -5.61
C GLU A 234 -8.43 50.53 -4.13
N GLY A 235 -7.50 50.96 -3.26
CA GLY A 235 -7.68 50.78 -1.82
C GLY A 235 -6.76 51.49 -0.81
N SER A 236 -5.74 52.24 -1.21
CA SER A 236 -4.88 53.10 -0.34
C SER A 236 -4.05 52.46 0.81
N SER A 237 -2.76 52.82 0.84
CA SER A 237 -1.97 53.16 2.06
C SER A 237 -1.66 52.10 3.16
N SER A 238 -0.77 52.35 4.12
CA SER A 238 0.62 52.86 3.99
C SER A 238 1.50 52.47 5.20
N VAL A 239 2.81 52.35 4.95
CA VAL A 239 3.98 52.48 5.87
C VAL A 239 3.81 52.22 7.39
N ALA A 240 4.51 51.19 7.92
CA ALA A 240 5.47 51.34 9.04
C ALA A 240 6.26 50.05 9.40
N LYS A 241 7.56 50.20 9.64
CA LYS A 241 8.40 49.33 10.51
C LYS A 241 9.33 50.23 11.33
N PRO A 242 9.55 49.92 12.62
CA PRO A 242 10.91 49.74 13.13
C PRO A 242 10.97 48.54 14.11
N ALA A 243 12.10 48.04 14.60
CA ALA A 243 13.51 47.99 14.20
C ALA A 243 14.24 47.22 15.33
N HIS A 244 15.16 46.32 14.96
CA HIS A 244 16.30 45.78 15.71
C HIS A 244 16.44 45.92 17.24
N ARG A 245 16.91 44.82 17.84
CA ARG A 245 18.15 44.86 18.65
C ARG A 245 19.07 43.66 18.35
N LYS A 246 20.39 43.89 18.35
CA LYS A 246 21.48 42.90 18.19
C LYS A 246 22.32 42.88 19.50
N ARG A 247 23.29 41.94 19.57
CA ARG A 247 24.47 41.83 20.48
C ARG A 247 24.30 40.87 21.66
N LYS A 248 25.35 40.19 22.16
CA LYS A 248 26.69 39.83 21.57
C LYS A 248 27.31 38.72 22.46
N VAL A 249 28.20 37.91 21.89
CA VAL A 249 29.03 36.89 22.57
C VAL A 249 30.10 37.52 23.49
N MET A 250 30.28 36.91 24.67
CA MET A 250 31.56 36.59 25.32
C MET A 250 31.40 35.15 25.88
N ASP A 251 32.29 34.15 25.76
CA ASP A 251 33.75 34.05 25.51
C ASP A 251 34.60 33.90 26.78
N THR A 252 35.18 32.70 26.95
CA THR A 252 36.27 32.33 27.87
C THR A 252 36.93 31.03 27.35
N ASP A 253 38.25 31.03 27.15
CA ASP A 253 39.01 29.87 26.65
C ASP A 253 39.28 28.78 27.70
N GLN A 254 39.58 27.55 27.23
CA GLN A 254 40.89 26.94 27.49
C GLN A 254 41.21 25.78 26.52
N ASP A 255 42.50 25.61 26.25
CA ASP A 255 43.07 24.68 25.24
C ASP A 255 43.02 23.20 25.64
N ASP A 256 43.11 22.30 24.65
CA ASP A 256 44.39 21.62 24.38
C ASP A 256 44.48 21.09 22.92
N GLN A 257 45.66 20.65 22.51
CA GLN A 257 46.09 20.43 21.13
C GLN A 257 45.92 18.97 20.65
N THR A 258 45.82 18.76 19.33
CA THR A 258 46.79 17.94 18.52
C THR A 258 46.26 17.64 17.10
N GLY A 259 47.18 17.28 16.18
CA GLY A 259 46.87 16.25 15.17
C GLY A 259 46.43 16.69 13.76
N THR A 260 47.25 17.46 13.03
CA THR A 260 47.05 17.67 11.59
C THR A 260 47.24 16.39 10.76
N SER A 261 46.24 16.02 9.94
CA SER A 261 46.50 15.16 8.77
C SER A 261 45.45 15.34 7.67
N LEU A 262 45.86 15.96 6.55
CA LEU A 262 45.09 15.98 5.31
C LEU A 262 45.16 14.59 4.65
N ARG A 263 44.02 13.99 4.28
CA ARG A 263 43.98 12.86 3.34
C ARG A 263 43.52 13.30 1.95
N ARG A 264 44.11 12.66 0.94
CA ARG A 264 44.35 13.24 -0.39
C ARG A 264 43.43 12.60 -1.44
N SER A 265 42.94 13.41 -2.37
CA SER A 265 42.29 12.93 -3.59
C SER A 265 43.24 12.11 -4.46
N THR A 266 42.76 10.98 -4.99
CA THR A 266 43.42 10.21 -6.06
C THR A 266 42.42 9.79 -7.13
N ARG A 267 42.31 10.59 -8.18
CA ARG A 267 41.65 10.25 -9.44
C ARG A 267 42.72 9.87 -10.46
N ALA A 268 42.74 8.63 -10.94
CA ALA A 268 43.66 8.16 -11.97
C ALA A 268 42.90 7.39 -13.07
N ARG A 269 43.40 7.45 -14.31
CA ARG A 269 42.80 6.86 -15.53
C ARG A 269 43.92 6.61 -16.55
N LYS A 270 43.75 5.60 -17.43
CA LYS A 270 44.77 4.97 -18.30
C LYS A 270 45.76 4.09 -17.51
N LYS A 271 46.21 2.94 -18.02
CA LYS A 271 46.29 2.51 -19.42
C LYS A 271 44.96 2.11 -20.08
#